data_AF-A0A0K1PK32-F1
#
_entry.id   AF-A0A0K1PK32-F1
#
_cell.length_a   1.000
_cell.length_b   1.000
_cell.length_c   1.000
_cell.angle_alpha   90.00
_cell.angle_beta   90.00
_cell.angle_gamma   90.00
#
_symmetry.space_group_name_H-M   'P 1'
#
loop_
_entity.id
_entity.type
_entity.pdbx_description
1 polymer ?
#
loop_
_entity_poly.entity_id
_entity_poly.type
_entity_poly.pdbx_seq_one_letter_code
_entity_poly.pdbx_strand_id
1 'polypeptide(L)'
;MRDRGAIDAMIYTFGPFELDSARYELRRSGSLVHVQPRVFDLLHFLVARGGALISRSDLLEHVWGGTTVTKDAIAQAVSAVRTALDDAREQPEYLETIRGRGYRFCAAVTVVDEAPRSHSVRAPIGELAPRPSPARSALDVGARTNSPERRTAAIVAHLRAAIALLGTLEQPAAESATVLQALLEARDDVA
;
A
#
# COMPACT_ATOMS: atom_id res chain seq x y z
N MET A 1 -22.52 11.89 -3.85
CA MET A 1 -22.58 10.77 -4.80
C MET A 1 -21.24 10.69 -5.52
N ARG A 2 -20.24 10.04 -4.91
CA ARG A 2 -18.94 9.79 -5.56
C ARG A 2 -18.76 8.29 -5.59
N ASP A 3 -18.92 7.74 -6.78
CA ASP A 3 -18.36 6.46 -7.17
C ASP A 3 -16.84 6.63 -7.08
N ARG A 4 -16.25 6.36 -5.90
CA ARG A 4 -14.80 6.13 -5.81
C ARG A 4 -14.62 4.86 -6.63
N GLY A 5 -14.11 5.01 -7.86
CA GLY A 5 -14.16 3.99 -8.91
C GLY A 5 -14.11 2.61 -8.31
N ALA A 6 -15.22 1.88 -8.46
CA ALA A 6 -15.44 0.58 -7.85
C ALA A 6 -14.14 -0.23 -7.93
N ILE A 7 -13.52 -0.45 -6.78
CA ILE A 7 -12.40 -1.37 -6.68
C ILE A 7 -13.01 -2.74 -6.95
N ASP A 8 -12.89 -3.23 -8.19
CA ASP A 8 -13.24 -4.61 -8.50
C ASP A 8 -12.49 -5.50 -7.52
N ALA A 9 -13.18 -6.51 -6.98
CA ALA A 9 -12.63 -7.42 -5.99
C ALA A 9 -11.52 -8.28 -6.61
N MET A 10 -10.32 -7.70 -6.67
CA MET A 10 -9.17 -8.22 -7.38
C MET A 10 -7.98 -8.31 -6.42
N ILE A 11 -7.25 -9.41 -6.52
CA ILE A 11 -5.96 -9.57 -5.85
C ILE A 11 -4.87 -9.30 -6.87
N TYR A 12 -4.03 -8.32 -6.59
CA TYR A 12 -2.86 -8.00 -7.40
C TYR A 12 -1.62 -8.57 -6.74
N THR A 13 -0.89 -9.44 -7.42
CA THR A 13 0.35 -10.02 -6.92
C THR A 13 1.54 -9.49 -7.71
N PHE A 14 2.59 -9.04 -7.01
CA PHE A 14 3.82 -8.54 -7.61
C PHE A 14 5.00 -8.80 -6.66
N GLY A 15 6.06 -9.44 -7.14
CA GLY A 15 7.16 -9.85 -6.28
C GLY A 15 6.68 -10.68 -5.07
N PRO A 16 7.10 -10.38 -3.83
CA PRO A 16 6.60 -11.02 -2.61
C PRO A 16 5.29 -10.40 -2.08
N PHE A 17 4.68 -9.46 -2.80
CA PHE A 17 3.53 -8.70 -2.32
C PHE A 17 2.20 -9.18 -2.91
N GLU A 18 1.17 -9.10 -2.08
CA GLU A 18 -0.22 -9.33 -2.45
C GLU A 18 -1.03 -8.12 -1.99
N LEU A 19 -1.71 -7.46 -2.94
CA LEU A 19 -2.59 -6.34 -2.68
C LEU A 19 -4.04 -6.78 -2.93
N ASP A 20 -4.80 -6.87 -1.84
CA ASP A 20 -6.19 -7.26 -1.84
C ASP A 20 -7.05 -6.00 -1.79
N SER A 21 -7.69 -5.68 -2.92
CA SER A 21 -8.54 -4.51 -3.05
C SER A 21 -9.85 -4.62 -2.27
N ALA A 22 -10.41 -5.82 -2.13
CA ALA A 22 -11.67 -6.05 -1.42
C ALA A 22 -11.51 -5.90 0.10
N ARG A 23 -10.38 -6.38 0.64
CA ARG A 23 -10.04 -6.27 2.07
C ARG A 23 -9.27 -5.01 2.42
N TYR A 24 -8.77 -4.31 1.41
CA TYR A 24 -7.95 -3.12 1.59
C TYR A 24 -6.66 -3.45 2.38
N GLU A 25 -6.03 -4.56 2.02
CA GLU A 25 -4.85 -5.12 2.69
C GLU A 25 -3.67 -5.22 1.74
N LEU A 26 -2.48 -4.84 2.22
CA LEU A 26 -1.22 -5.17 1.60
C LEU A 26 -0.54 -6.26 2.43
N ARG A 27 -0.06 -7.32 1.78
CA ARG A 27 0.69 -8.40 2.42
C ARG A 27 2.05 -8.56 1.75
N ARG A 28 3.08 -8.87 2.54
CA ARG A 28 4.41 -9.28 2.07
C ARG A 28 4.67 -10.70 2.57
N SER A 29 4.79 -11.66 1.66
CA SER A 29 4.97 -13.08 1.98
C SER A 29 3.93 -13.59 2.99
N GLY A 30 2.67 -13.20 2.82
CA GLY A 30 1.55 -13.55 3.69
C GLY A 30 1.42 -12.74 5.00
N SER A 31 2.38 -11.86 5.33
CA SER A 31 2.32 -10.99 6.51
C SER A 31 1.70 -9.64 6.18
N LEU A 32 0.78 -9.17 7.02
CA LEU A 32 0.11 -7.87 6.81
C LEU A 32 1.10 -6.71 6.94
N VAL A 33 1.14 -5.84 5.94
CA VAL A 33 1.89 -4.59 5.93
C VAL A 33 0.89 -3.46 6.17
N HIS A 34 1.10 -2.71 7.25
CA HIS A 34 0.22 -1.58 7.56
C HIS A 34 0.50 -0.42 6.59
N VAL A 35 -0.53 0.00 5.86
CA VAL A 35 -0.47 1.09 4.90
C VAL A 35 -1.61 2.06 5.18
N GLN A 36 -1.32 3.37 5.14
CA GLN A 36 -2.34 4.39 5.31
C GLN A 36 -3.32 4.35 4.13
N PRO A 37 -4.62 4.66 4.32
CA PRO A 37 -5.60 4.53 3.26
C PRO A 37 -5.23 5.26 1.97
N ARG A 38 -4.81 6.52 2.08
CA ARG A 38 -4.40 7.28 0.89
C ARG A 38 -3.20 6.69 0.14
N VAL A 39 -2.30 6.06 0.88
CA VAL A 39 -1.10 5.41 0.32
C VAL A 39 -1.49 4.10 -0.37
N PHE A 40 -2.47 3.38 0.19
CA PHE A 40 -3.07 2.21 -0.45
C PHE A 40 -3.79 2.58 -1.75
N ASP A 41 -4.63 3.63 -1.74
CA ASP A 41 -5.32 4.12 -2.94
C ASP A 41 -4.33 4.45 -4.06
N LEU A 42 -3.23 5.13 -3.71
CA LEU A 42 -2.15 5.44 -4.64
C LEU A 42 -1.49 4.17 -5.20
N LEU A 43 -1.13 3.23 -4.34
CA LEU A 43 -0.50 1.98 -4.74
C LEU A 43 -1.42 1.15 -5.65
N HIS A 44 -2.68 0.95 -5.24
CA HIS A 44 -3.69 0.27 -6.04
C HIS A 44 -3.86 0.91 -7.42
N PHE A 45 -3.97 2.24 -7.47
CA PHE A 45 -4.12 2.96 -8.74
C PHE A 45 -2.92 2.78 -9.69
N LEU A 46 -1.69 2.72 -9.14
CA LEU A 46 -0.47 2.48 -9.91
C LEU A 46 -0.39 1.02 -10.41
N VAL A 47 -0.70 0.06 -9.54
CA VAL A 47 -0.65 -1.38 -9.82
C VAL A 47 -1.71 -1.80 -10.83
N ALA A 48 -2.95 -1.31 -10.67
CA ALA A 48 -4.06 -1.59 -11.58
C ALA A 48 -3.81 -1.11 -13.02
N ARG A 49 -2.93 -0.12 -13.21
CA ARG A 49 -2.53 0.40 -14.53
C ARG A 49 -1.30 -0.29 -15.13
N GLY A 50 -0.78 -1.34 -14.49
CA GLY A 50 0.15 -2.30 -15.11
C GLY A 50 1.40 -1.69 -15.73
N GLY A 51 1.97 -0.66 -15.10
CA GLY A 51 3.18 0.01 -15.56
C GLY A 51 3.01 1.11 -16.61
N ALA A 52 1.80 1.62 -16.78
CA ALA A 52 1.60 2.90 -17.44
C ALA A 52 2.30 4.05 -16.67
N LEU A 53 2.78 5.04 -17.42
CA LEU A 53 3.25 6.30 -16.84
C LEU A 53 2.05 7.14 -16.39
N ILE A 54 1.96 7.38 -15.08
CA ILE A 54 0.87 8.14 -14.47
C ILE A 54 1.37 9.54 -14.14
N SER A 55 0.69 10.55 -14.68
CA SER A 55 1.06 11.94 -14.45
C SER A 55 0.69 12.39 -13.03
N ARG A 56 1.34 13.44 -12.55
CA ARG A 56 0.97 14.06 -11.26
C ARG A 56 -0.48 14.54 -11.26
N SER A 57 -0.98 15.05 -12.37
CA SER A 57 -2.36 15.51 -12.51
C SER A 57 -3.35 14.35 -12.39
N ASP A 58 -3.06 13.22 -13.05
CA ASP A 58 -3.92 12.02 -12.96
C ASP A 58 -3.97 11.48 -11.53
N LEU A 59 -2.84 11.48 -10.83
CA LEU A 59 -2.80 11.10 -9.42
C LEU A 59 -3.68 12.02 -8.58
N LEU A 60 -3.56 13.34 -8.73
CA LEU A 60 -4.38 14.32 -8.01
C LEU A 60 -5.88 14.12 -8.26
N GLU A 61 -6.25 13.87 -9.51
CA GLU A 61 -7.64 13.69 -9.89
C GLU A 61 -8.22 12.38 -9.31
N HIS A 62 -7.54 11.26 -9.51
CA HIS A 62 -8.10 9.93 -9.20
C HIS A 62 -7.93 9.54 -7.74
N VAL A 63 -6.77 9.83 -7.15
CA VAL A 63 -6.48 9.48 -5.76
C VAL A 63 -6.97 10.59 -4.83
N TRP A 64 -6.82 11.87 -5.22
CA TRP A 64 -7.24 13.01 -4.39
C TRP A 64 -8.61 13.62 -4.72
N GLY A 65 -9.30 13.15 -5.76
CA GLY A 65 -10.70 13.51 -6.02
C GLY A 65 -10.92 15.01 -6.27
N GLY A 66 -9.93 15.69 -6.85
CA GLY A 66 -9.97 17.13 -7.10
C GLY A 66 -9.69 18.00 -5.87
N THR A 67 -9.17 17.42 -4.78
CA THR A 67 -8.65 18.21 -3.65
C THR A 67 -7.36 18.90 -4.06
N THR A 68 -7.26 20.22 -3.83
CA THR A 68 -6.00 20.96 -4.00
C THR A 68 -5.01 20.49 -2.95
N VAL A 69 -4.12 19.56 -3.33
CA VAL A 69 -2.98 19.17 -2.51
C VAL A 69 -1.66 19.60 -3.15
N THR A 70 -0.66 19.81 -2.31
CA THR A 70 0.66 20.23 -2.74
C THR A 70 1.42 19.10 -3.43
N LYS A 71 2.46 19.46 -4.20
CA LYS A 71 3.40 18.48 -4.76
C LYS A 71 4.06 17.65 -3.66
N ASP A 72 4.28 18.25 -2.49
CA ASP A 72 4.81 17.57 -1.30
C ASP A 72 3.90 16.45 -0.80
N ALA A 73 2.58 16.62 -0.83
CA ALA A 73 1.67 15.55 -0.41
C ALA A 73 1.78 14.31 -1.32
N ILE A 74 1.95 14.50 -2.63
CA ILE A 74 2.20 13.39 -3.56
C ILE A 74 3.56 12.77 -3.26
N ALA A 75 4.60 13.59 -3.05
CA ALA A 75 5.94 13.10 -2.74
C ALA A 75 5.99 12.29 -1.43
N GLN A 76 5.25 12.72 -0.40
CA GLN A 76 5.10 12.02 0.87
C GLN A 76 4.36 10.70 0.70
N ALA A 77 3.24 10.69 -0.04
CA ALA A 77 2.50 9.47 -0.32
C ALA A 77 3.37 8.46 -1.10
N VAL A 78 4.11 8.92 -2.11
CA VAL A 78 5.08 8.12 -2.85
C VAL A 78 6.20 7.59 -1.96
N SER A 79 6.71 8.40 -1.03
CA SER A 79 7.71 7.96 -0.06
C SER A 79 7.16 6.87 0.86
N ALA A 80 5.91 7.01 1.32
CA ALA A 80 5.24 6.02 2.15
C ALA A 80 4.98 4.71 1.39
N VAL A 81 4.64 4.77 0.09
CA VAL A 81 4.58 3.58 -0.77
C VAL A 81 5.94 2.89 -0.81
N ARG A 82 7.02 3.63 -1.04
CA ARG A 82 8.37 3.05 -1.07
C ARG A 82 8.75 2.38 0.25
N THR A 83 8.45 3.02 1.37
CA THR A 83 8.68 2.42 2.70
C THR A 83 7.86 1.15 2.90
N ALA A 84 6.59 1.12 2.47
CA ALA A 84 5.75 -0.07 2.57
C ALA A 84 6.25 -1.23 1.70
N LEU A 85 6.82 -0.92 0.53
CA LEU A 85 7.36 -1.89 -0.41
C LEU A 85 8.84 -2.21 -0.19
N ASP A 86 9.50 -1.55 0.77
CA ASP A 86 10.94 -1.69 0.99
C ASP A 86 11.77 -1.31 -0.27
N ASP A 87 11.26 -0.36 -1.06
CA ASP A 87 11.77 0.04 -2.37
C ASP A 87 12.80 1.18 -2.26
N ALA A 88 13.98 0.99 -2.87
CA ALA A 88 15.06 1.97 -2.84
C ALA A 88 14.87 3.06 -3.91
N ARG A 89 15.13 4.32 -3.55
CA ARG A 89 14.99 5.45 -4.48
C ARG A 89 16.05 5.46 -5.59
N GLU A 90 17.25 4.99 -5.28
CA GLU A 90 18.40 4.97 -6.19
C GLU A 90 18.32 3.80 -7.19
N GLN A 91 17.67 2.71 -6.79
CA GLN A 91 17.47 1.51 -7.59
C GLN A 91 16.02 1.02 -7.41
N PRO A 92 15.05 1.67 -8.07
CA PRO A 92 13.64 1.34 -7.88
C PRO A 92 13.31 0.01 -8.55
N GLU A 93 12.85 -0.95 -7.74
CA GLU A 93 12.35 -2.25 -8.21
C GLU A 93 10.85 -2.16 -8.52
N TYR A 94 10.11 -1.39 -7.70
CA TYR A 94 8.65 -1.28 -7.82
C TYR A 94 8.21 0.07 -8.36
N LEU A 95 8.74 1.17 -7.85
CA LEU A 95 8.21 2.52 -8.12
C LEU A 95 9.26 3.47 -8.72
N GLU A 96 9.21 3.63 -10.03
CA GLU A 96 10.08 4.54 -10.77
C GLU A 96 9.51 5.96 -10.81
N THR A 97 10.37 6.96 -10.63
CA THR A 97 10.01 8.37 -10.79
C THR A 97 10.61 8.95 -12.05
N ILE A 98 9.75 9.26 -13.02
CA ILE A 98 10.14 9.93 -14.26
C ILE A 98 10.10 11.44 -14.03
N ARG A 99 11.28 12.06 -13.89
CA ARG A 99 11.43 13.49 -13.63
C ARG A 99 10.62 14.33 -14.62
N GLY A 100 9.88 15.31 -14.10
CA GLY A 100 9.04 16.21 -14.90
C GLY A 100 7.73 15.59 -15.41
N ARG A 101 7.59 14.26 -15.47
CA ARG A 101 6.41 13.59 -16.06
C ARG A 101 5.49 12.96 -15.03
N GLY A 102 6.02 12.11 -14.15
CA GLY A 102 5.17 11.35 -13.23
C GLY A 102 5.84 10.11 -12.65
N TYR A 103 5.03 9.08 -12.42
CA TYR A 103 5.41 7.86 -11.73
C TYR A 103 5.00 6.63 -12.53
N ARG A 104 5.78 5.55 -12.44
CA ARG A 104 5.51 4.30 -13.12
C ARG A 104 5.75 3.13 -12.17
N PHE A 105 4.84 2.16 -12.20
CA PHE A 105 5.00 0.90 -11.49
C PHE A 105 5.70 -0.10 -12.40
N CYS A 106 6.90 -0.55 -12.05
CA CYS A 106 7.76 -1.30 -12.99
C CYS A 106 7.76 -2.82 -12.74
N ALA A 107 7.26 -3.27 -11.60
CA ALA A 107 7.19 -4.70 -11.31
C ALA A 107 6.08 -5.39 -12.12
N ALA A 108 6.31 -6.64 -12.48
CA ALA A 108 5.31 -7.47 -13.15
C ALA A 108 4.13 -7.74 -12.20
N VAL A 109 2.93 -7.34 -12.63
CA VAL A 109 1.68 -7.52 -11.88
C VAL A 109 0.89 -8.66 -12.49
N THR A 110 0.50 -9.62 -11.66
CA THR A 110 -0.51 -10.63 -12.00
C THR A 110 -1.80 -10.28 -11.29
N VAL A 111 -2.91 -10.26 -12.02
CA VAL A 111 -4.24 -10.02 -11.47
C VAL A 111 -4.93 -11.36 -11.31
N VAL A 112 -5.34 -11.66 -10.08
CA VAL A 112 -6.17 -12.81 -9.76
C VAL A 112 -7.55 -12.27 -9.43
N ASP A 113 -8.52 -12.60 -10.28
CA ASP A 113 -9.93 -12.37 -9.98
C ASP A 113 -10.28 -13.23 -8.76
N GLU A 114 -10.56 -12.59 -7.63
CA GLU A 114 -11.16 -13.30 -6.52
C GLU A 114 -12.63 -13.49 -6.85
N ALA A 115 -12.90 -14.45 -7.73
CA ALA A 115 -14.21 -15.08 -7.80
C ALA A 115 -14.63 -15.37 -6.36
N PRO A 116 -15.82 -14.92 -5.91
CA PRO A 116 -16.16 -14.80 -4.51
C PRO A 116 -15.88 -16.13 -3.84
N ARG A 117 -14.78 -16.20 -3.09
CA ARG A 117 -14.43 -17.43 -2.37
C ARG A 117 -15.59 -17.64 -1.43
N SER A 118 -16.40 -18.64 -1.80
CA SER A 118 -17.58 -19.05 -1.07
C SER A 118 -17.23 -19.02 0.40
N HIS A 119 -17.88 -18.13 1.14
CA HIS A 119 -17.92 -18.26 2.58
C HIS A 119 -18.35 -19.71 2.80
N SER A 120 -17.46 -20.53 3.35
CA SER A 120 -17.85 -21.76 3.99
C SER A 120 -18.68 -21.34 5.19
N VAL A 121 -19.93 -20.98 4.93
CA VAL A 121 -20.98 -20.98 5.91
C VAL A 121 -21.16 -22.45 6.22
N ARG A 122 -20.45 -22.87 7.28
CA ARG A 122 -20.93 -23.72 8.36
C ARG A 122 -22.17 -24.53 7.95
N ALA A 123 -21.99 -25.86 7.88
CA ALA A 123 -23.03 -26.86 7.69
C ALA A 123 -24.39 -26.42 8.27
N PRO A 124 -25.52 -26.68 7.58
CA PRO A 124 -26.83 -26.41 8.16
C PRO A 124 -26.95 -27.18 9.48
N ILE A 125 -26.85 -26.46 10.59
CA ILE A 125 -27.25 -26.93 11.91
C ILE A 125 -28.78 -26.94 11.86
N GLY A 126 -29.36 -28.09 11.53
CA GLY A 126 -30.81 -28.17 11.36
C GLY A 126 -31.34 -29.50 10.86
N GLU A 127 -30.75 -30.64 11.21
CA GLU A 127 -31.47 -31.91 11.13
C GLU A 127 -31.49 -32.52 12.54
N LEU A 128 -32.58 -32.25 13.23
CA LEU A 128 -32.93 -32.81 14.52
C LEU A 128 -33.08 -34.33 14.35
N ALA A 129 -32.26 -35.10 15.08
CA ALA A 129 -32.32 -36.55 15.12
C ALA A 129 -33.75 -37.09 15.38
N PRO A 130 -34.01 -38.33 14.95
CA PRO A 130 -34.30 -39.34 15.96
C PRO A 130 -33.33 -40.53 15.87
N ARG A 131 -33.17 -41.17 17.04
CA ARG A 131 -32.17 -42.19 17.39
C ARG A 131 -32.45 -43.59 16.75
N PRO A 132 -31.76 -44.66 17.17
CA PRO A 132 -30.80 -45.40 16.37
C PRO A 132 -31.35 -46.77 15.91
N SER A 133 -30.65 -47.42 14.97
CA SER A 133 -30.79 -48.88 14.80
C SER A 133 -29.43 -49.51 14.54
N PRO A 134 -29.07 -50.58 15.28
CA PRO A 134 -27.74 -51.18 15.22
C PRO A 134 -27.70 -52.36 14.24
N ALA A 135 -26.76 -52.34 13.30
CA ALA A 135 -26.24 -53.54 12.64
C ALA A 135 -24.85 -53.21 12.07
N ARG A 136 -23.80 -53.51 12.83
CA ARG A 136 -22.93 -54.70 12.66
C ARG A 136 -21.85 -54.54 11.59
N SER A 137 -20.63 -54.37 12.12
CA SER A 137 -19.37 -55.04 11.72
C SER A 137 -18.78 -54.80 10.34
N ALA A 138 -17.61 -54.15 10.33
CA ALA A 138 -16.31 -54.76 9.98
C ALA A 138 -15.28 -53.60 9.95
N LEU A 139 -14.31 -53.57 10.87
CA LEU A 139 -12.93 -53.98 10.57
C LEU A 139 -12.41 -53.34 9.28
N ASP A 140 -11.70 -52.23 9.41
CA ASP A 140 -10.39 -52.14 8.76
C ASP A 140 -9.40 -51.40 9.65
N VAL A 141 -8.27 -52.07 9.83
CA VAL A 141 -7.12 -51.66 10.61
C VAL A 141 -6.06 -51.22 9.61
N GLY A 142 -5.57 -49.99 9.75
CA GLY A 142 -4.16 -49.70 9.46
C GLY A 142 -3.91 -48.57 8.47
N ALA A 143 -3.35 -47.47 8.99
CA ALA A 143 -2.10 -46.83 8.54
C ALA A 143 -1.96 -45.51 9.33
N ARG A 144 -1.03 -45.36 10.28
CA ARG A 144 0.40 -45.01 10.07
C ARG A 144 0.52 -43.99 8.93
N THR A 145 0.97 -42.75 9.09
CA THR A 145 2.07 -42.21 9.90
C THR A 145 1.95 -40.69 10.00
N ASN A 146 2.33 -40.15 11.16
CA ASN A 146 3.16 -38.96 11.38
C ASN A 146 3.25 -37.92 10.24
N SER A 147 2.79 -36.70 10.52
CA SER A 147 3.51 -35.48 10.13
C SER A 147 3.27 -34.38 11.17
N PRO A 148 4.30 -34.02 11.94
CA PRO A 148 4.31 -32.84 12.79
C PRO A 148 4.56 -31.60 11.90
N GLU A 149 4.62 -30.43 12.55
CA GLU A 149 5.18 -29.20 12.01
C GLU A 149 4.25 -28.32 11.15
N ARG A 150 3.44 -27.51 11.84
CA ARG A 150 3.56 -26.06 11.65
C ARG A 150 3.72 -25.39 13.00
N ARG A 151 4.93 -25.58 13.53
CA ARG A 151 5.55 -24.75 14.56
C ARG A 151 5.65 -23.31 14.06
N THR A 152 5.47 -22.39 15.02
CA THR A 152 6.17 -21.10 15.14
C THR A 152 5.88 -20.03 14.08
N ALA A 153 5.88 -18.73 14.36
CA ALA A 153 6.24 -17.91 15.51
C ALA A 153 5.58 -16.54 15.23
N ALA A 154 4.91 -15.91 16.20
CA ALA A 154 5.49 -15.07 17.25
C ALA A 154 6.22 -13.82 16.72
N ILE A 155 5.56 -12.64 16.80
CA ILE A 155 5.84 -11.45 17.66
C ILE A 155 6.96 -10.49 17.12
N VAL A 156 6.70 -9.18 17.28
CA VAL A 156 7.61 -8.00 17.39
C VAL A 156 8.12 -7.48 16.02
N ALA A 157 8.17 -6.18 15.69
CA ALA A 157 8.52 -5.02 16.51
C ALA A 157 8.00 -3.69 15.96
N HIS A 158 7.65 -2.81 16.90
CA HIS A 158 7.42 -1.38 16.70
C HIS A 158 8.72 -0.63 16.38
N LEU A 159 8.64 0.40 15.53
CA LEU A 159 9.11 1.72 15.94
C LEU A 159 8.34 2.85 15.24
N ARG A 160 7.45 3.49 16.00
CA ARG A 160 6.96 4.85 15.77
C ARG A 160 8.08 5.82 16.15
N ALA A 161 8.91 6.26 15.20
CA ALA A 161 9.83 7.37 15.46
C ALA A 161 10.38 7.97 14.15
N ALA A 162 9.67 8.94 13.56
CA ALA A 162 10.27 9.96 12.67
C ALA A 162 9.30 11.08 12.21
N ILE A 163 8.13 11.28 12.84
CA ILE A 163 7.26 12.43 12.52
C ILE A 163 6.96 13.22 13.79
N ALA A 164 8.01 13.50 14.57
CA ALA A 164 7.96 14.47 15.65
C ALA A 164 9.10 15.51 15.53
N LEU A 165 9.74 15.65 14.37
CA LEU A 165 10.88 16.56 14.22
C LEU A 165 11.00 17.31 12.88
N LEU A 166 9.89 17.62 12.22
CA LEU A 166 9.88 18.62 11.14
C LEU A 166 8.74 19.62 11.30
N GLY A 167 8.46 19.98 12.57
CA GLY A 167 7.63 21.12 12.94
C GLY A 167 8.43 22.28 13.55
N THR A 168 9.76 22.26 13.50
CA THR A 168 10.61 23.27 14.20
C THR A 168 11.75 23.81 13.37
N LEU A 169 11.56 24.03 12.06
CA LEU A 169 12.39 24.98 11.31
C LEU A 169 11.49 25.78 10.35
N GLU A 170 10.50 26.43 10.93
CA GLU A 170 9.95 27.67 10.37
C GLU A 170 11.02 28.75 10.55
N GLN A 171 12.00 28.77 9.65
CA GLN A 171 12.83 29.96 9.42
C GLN A 171 12.00 30.87 8.51
N PRO A 172 11.56 32.07 8.97
CA PRO A 172 10.91 33.02 8.09
C PRO A 172 11.96 33.53 7.09
N ALA A 173 11.75 33.21 5.82
CA ALA A 173 12.50 33.74 4.69
C ALA A 173 12.21 35.24 4.50
N ALA A 174 12.70 36.07 5.42
CA ALA A 174 12.54 37.53 5.40
C ALA A 174 13.86 38.30 5.28
N GLU A 175 15.01 37.63 5.06
CA GLU A 175 16.32 38.32 4.98
C GLU A 175 16.98 38.30 3.60
N SER A 176 16.31 37.83 2.54
CA SER A 176 16.90 37.85 1.19
C SER A 176 16.76 39.19 0.46
N ALA A 177 15.95 40.13 0.98
CA ALA A 177 15.71 41.42 0.34
C ALA A 177 16.64 42.56 0.83
N THR A 178 17.15 42.50 2.06
CA THR A 178 17.89 43.62 2.66
C THR A 178 19.34 43.70 2.16
N VAL A 179 19.98 42.57 1.89
CA VAL A 179 21.40 42.56 1.45
C VAL A 179 21.55 43.10 0.01
N LEU A 180 20.51 42.96 -0.83
CA LEU A 180 20.52 43.47 -2.20
C LEU A 180 20.16 44.96 -2.29
N GLN A 181 19.47 45.54 -1.29
CA GLN A 181 19.31 47.00 -1.19
C GLN A 181 20.56 47.68 -0.65
N ALA A 182 21.22 47.12 0.37
CA ALA A 182 22.43 47.71 0.94
C ALA A 182 23.62 47.77 -0.04
N LEU A 183 23.69 46.84 -1.01
CA LEU A 183 24.73 46.86 -2.04
C LEU A 183 24.44 47.80 -3.22
N LEU A 184 23.20 48.28 -3.37
CA LEU A 184 22.83 49.25 -4.39
C LEU A 184 23.05 50.71 -3.93
N GLU A 185 22.84 51.00 -2.65
CA GLU A 185 23.08 52.35 -2.08
C GLU A 185 24.57 52.70 -1.95
N ALA A 186 25.45 51.71 -1.78
CA ALA A 186 26.89 51.97 -1.65
C ALA A 186 27.61 52.31 -2.98
N ARG A 187 26.90 52.35 -4.11
CA ARG A 187 27.50 52.65 -5.43
C ARG A 187 27.26 54.09 -5.92
N ASP A 188 26.50 54.90 -5.18
CA ASP A 188 26.22 56.30 -5.53
C ASP A 188 27.12 57.32 -4.78
N ASP A 189 27.93 56.89 -3.81
CA ASP A 189 28.75 57.79 -2.95
C ASP A 189 30.23 57.91 -3.40
N VAL A 190 30.50 57.79 -4.70
CA VAL A 190 31.81 58.16 -5.30
C VAL A 190 31.57 59.04 -6.52
N ALA A 191 31.25 60.31 -6.25
CA ALA A 191 31.37 61.43 -7.18
C ALA A 191 31.63 62.73 -6.42
#